data_AF-A0A0G1M1W9-F1
#
_entry.id   AF-A0A0G1M1W9-F1
#
_cell.length_a   1.000
_cell.length_b   1.000
_cell.length_c   1.000
_cell.angle_alpha   90.00
_cell.angle_beta   90.00
_cell.angle_gamma   90.00
#
_symmetry.space_group_name_H-M   'P 1'
#
loop_
_entity.id
_entity.type
_entity.pdbx_description
1 polymer ?
#
loop_
_entity_poly.entity_id
_entity_poly.type
_entity_poly.pdbx_seq_one_letter_code
_entity_poly.pdbx_strand_id
1 'polypeptide(L)'
;LTLFHQILKKEPPEFVFALLARHVRDLYWAKTGSPLPLPPWRAQKLKNQAGKFTKGLLEEIIKSLAETDIKVKTSQAEVASSLDLLTVTLLK
;
A
#
# COMPACT_ATOMS: atom_id res chain seq x y z
N LEU A 1 12.25 -3.93 7.14
CA LEU A 1 12.57 -3.73 5.70
C LEU A 1 13.24 -4.95 5.03
N THR A 2 13.77 -5.92 5.79
CA THR A 2 14.46 -7.10 5.22
C THR A 2 13.62 -7.91 4.24
N LEU A 3 12.33 -8.13 4.54
CA LEU A 3 11.41 -8.85 3.65
C LEU A 3 11.16 -8.10 2.33
N PHE A 4 11.03 -6.76 2.40
CA PHE A 4 10.84 -5.93 1.20
C PHE A 4 12.05 -6.04 0.25
N HIS A 5 13.26 -5.87 0.80
CA HIS A 5 14.50 -6.01 0.02
C HIS A 5 14.73 -7.42 -0.53
N GLN A 6 14.24 -8.46 0.15
CA GLN A 6 14.28 -9.83 -0.37
C GLN A 6 13.34 -10.03 -1.56
N ILE A 7 12.17 -9.39 -1.57
CA ILE A 7 11.21 -9.45 -2.67
C ILE A 7 11.76 -8.71 -3.90
N LEU A 8 12.40 -7.55 -3.70
CA LEU A 8 13.02 -6.78 -4.80
C LEU A 8 14.14 -7.54 -5.54
N LYS A 9 14.70 -8.59 -4.95
CA LYS A 9 15.67 -9.47 -5.64
C LYS A 9 15.02 -10.38 -6.69
N LYS A 10 13.70 -10.57 -6.63
CA LYS A 10 12.95 -11.53 -7.45
C LYS A 10 11.88 -10.86 -8.31
N GLU A 11 11.31 -9.76 -7.81
CA GLU A 11 10.17 -9.08 -8.43
C GLU A 11 10.51 -7.62 -8.74
N PRO A 12 9.98 -7.06 -9.84
CA PRO A 12 10.14 -5.65 -10.16
C PRO A 12 9.58 -4.73 -9.05
N PRO A 13 10.28 -3.66 -8.66
CA PRO A 13 9.80 -2.70 -7.65
C PRO A 13 8.41 -2.11 -7.97
N GLU A 14 8.13 -1.85 -9.25
CA GLU A 14 6.86 -1.31 -9.75
C GLU A 14 5.70 -2.28 -9.47
N PHE A 15 5.97 -3.58 -9.62
CA PHE A 15 4.98 -4.61 -9.35
C PHE A 15 4.66 -4.67 -7.85
N VAL A 16 5.68 -4.64 -7.00
CA VAL A 16 5.53 -4.60 -5.54
C VAL A 16 4.77 -3.33 -5.11
N PHE A 17 5.10 -2.19 -5.72
CA PHE A 17 4.41 -0.92 -5.52
C PHE A 17 2.92 -1.02 -5.87
N ALA A 18 2.58 -1.54 -7.05
CA ALA A 18 1.20 -1.68 -7.50
C ALA A 18 0.37 -2.60 -6.58
N LEU A 19 0.98 -3.69 -6.10
CA LEU A 19 0.35 -4.59 -5.12
C LEU A 19 0.09 -3.89 -3.79
N LEU A 20 1.05 -3.12 -3.28
CA LEU A 20 0.90 -2.36 -2.06
C LEU A 20 -0.21 -1.31 -2.19
N ALA A 21 -0.18 -0.53 -3.28
CA ALA A 21 -1.20 0.50 -3.54
C ALA A 21 -2.61 -0.07 -3.70
N ARG A 22 -2.74 -1.26 -4.30
CA ARG A 22 -4.00 -2.00 -4.29
C ARG A 22 -4.40 -2.43 -2.88
N HIS A 23 -3.47 -2.99 -2.11
CA HIS A 23 -3.76 -3.48 -0.77
C HIS A 23 -4.23 -2.37 0.18
N VAL A 24 -3.58 -1.20 0.17
CA VAL A 24 -3.99 -0.06 1.01
C VAL A 24 -5.39 0.44 0.62
N ARG A 25 -5.72 0.47 -0.68
CA ARG A 25 -7.09 0.77 -1.13
C ARG A 25 -8.10 -0.25 -0.60
N ASP A 26 -7.78 -1.55 -0.67
CA ASP A 26 -8.65 -2.60 -0.13
C ASP A 26 -8.87 -2.40 1.39
N LEU A 27 -7.84 -1.98 2.13
CA LEU A 27 -7.97 -1.65 3.57
C LEU A 27 -8.88 -0.44 3.80
N TYR A 28 -8.77 0.60 2.97
CA TYR A 28 -9.64 1.78 3.04
C TYR A 28 -11.11 1.40 2.82
N TRP A 29 -11.40 0.62 1.79
CA TRP A 29 -12.75 0.14 1.52
C TRP A 29 -13.28 -0.77 2.63
N ALA A 30 -12.44 -1.65 3.18
CA ALA A 30 -12.80 -2.49 4.32
C ALA A 30 -13.09 -1.66 5.58
N LYS A 31 -12.38 -0.54 5.78
CA LYS A 31 -12.58 0.40 6.90
C LYS A 31 -13.88 1.19 6.77
N THR A 32 -14.22 1.61 5.55
CA THR A 32 -15.42 2.42 5.27
C THR A 32 -16.69 1.59 5.10
N GLY A 33 -16.58 0.26 5.14
CA GLY A 33 -17.73 -0.65 5.07
C GLY A 33 -18.27 -0.86 3.65
N SER A 34 -17.49 -0.52 2.63
CA SER A 34 -17.89 -0.72 1.23
C SER A 34 -17.94 -2.21 0.88
N PRO A 35 -18.93 -2.66 0.07
CA PRO A 35 -19.01 -4.04 -0.36
C PRO A 35 -17.79 -4.39 -1.23
N LEU A 36 -16.93 -5.25 -0.69
CA LEU A 36 -15.80 -5.81 -1.41
C LEU A 36 -16.23 -7.14 -2.06
N PRO A 37 -16.06 -7.33 -3.38
CA PRO A 37 -16.36 -8.59 -4.06
C PRO A 37 -15.28 -9.65 -3.77
N LEU A 38 -15.09 -9.96 -2.50
CA LEU A 38 -14.04 -10.85 -2.00
C LEU A 38 -14.68 -12.00 -1.21
N PRO A 39 -14.04 -13.18 -1.20
CA PRO A 39 -14.45 -14.27 -0.32
C PRO A 39 -14.51 -13.83 1.16
N PRO A 40 -15.44 -14.36 1.97
CA PRO A 40 -15.64 -13.93 3.35
C PRO A 40 -14.37 -13.94 4.22
N TRP A 41 -13.53 -14.96 4.06
CA TRP A 41 -12.27 -15.09 4.81
C TRP A 41 -11.29 -13.95 4.50
N ARG A 42 -11.23 -13.49 3.23
CA ARG A 42 -10.35 -12.41 2.80
C ARG A 42 -10.90 -11.07 3.24
N ALA A 43 -12.21 -10.88 3.13
CA ALA A 43 -12.88 -9.68 3.64
C ALA A 43 -12.69 -9.52 5.16
N GLN A 44 -12.83 -10.60 5.92
CA GLN A 44 -12.60 -10.57 7.38
C GLN A 44 -11.15 -10.26 7.73
N LYS A 45 -10.18 -10.86 7.01
CA LYS A 45 -8.75 -10.55 7.19
C LYS A 45 -8.46 -9.07 6.93
N LEU A 46 -9.00 -8.52 5.85
CA LEU A 46 -8.86 -7.09 5.52
C LEU A 46 -9.51 -6.20 6.56
N LYS A 47 -10.70 -6.53 7.06
CA LYS A 47 -11.35 -5.80 8.17
C LYS A 47 -10.49 -5.78 9.43
N ASN A 48 -9.94 -6.93 9.82
CA ASN A 48 -9.05 -7.03 10.98
C ASN A 48 -7.78 -6.18 10.80
N GLN A 49 -7.20 -6.16 9.60
CA GLN A 49 -6.05 -5.31 9.28
C GLN A 49 -6.41 -3.82 9.27
N ALA A 50 -7.51 -3.45 8.62
CA ALA A 50 -8.02 -2.09 8.58
C ALA A 50 -8.40 -1.55 9.97
N GLY A 51 -8.74 -2.43 10.91
CA GLY A 51 -8.94 -2.11 12.32
C GLY A 51 -7.75 -1.38 12.96
N LYS A 52 -6.52 -1.67 12.50
CA LYS A 52 -5.27 -1.08 13.02
C LYS A 52 -4.99 0.35 12.53
N PHE A 53 -5.71 0.81 11.51
CA PHE A 53 -5.48 2.11 10.89
C PHE A 53 -6.68 3.02 11.10
N THR A 54 -6.46 4.33 11.22
CA THR A 54 -7.53 5.32 11.14
C THR A 54 -7.90 5.55 9.68
N LYS A 55 -9.11 6.05 9.42
CA LYS A 55 -9.53 6.42 8.06
C LYS A 55 -8.60 7.48 7.46
N GLY A 56 -8.29 8.54 8.23
CA GLY A 56 -7.41 9.62 7.77
C GLY A 56 -6.01 9.16 7.43
N LEU A 57 -5.43 8.23 8.21
CA LEU A 57 -4.11 7.68 7.91
C LEU A 57 -4.12 6.86 6.60
N LEU A 58 -5.16 6.09 6.33
CA LEU A 58 -5.29 5.36 5.05
C LEU A 58 -5.43 6.32 3.86
N GLU A 59 -6.16 7.44 4.03
CA GLU A 59 -6.27 8.47 2.99
C GLU A 59 -4.93 9.14 2.71
N GLU A 60 -4.17 9.45 3.77
CA GLU A 60 -2.81 10.00 3.65
C GLU A 60 -1.88 9.03 2.92
N ILE A 61 -1.86 7.75 3.30
CA ILE A 61 -1.05 6.72 2.63
C ILE A 61 -1.43 6.60 1.15
N ILE A 62 -2.73 6.57 0.82
CA ILE A 62 -3.20 6.49 -0.57
C ILE A 62 -2.74 7.72 -1.36
N LYS A 63 -2.84 8.92 -0.77
CA LYS A 63 -2.40 10.16 -1.42
C LYS A 63 -0.88 10.14 -1.67
N SER A 64 -0.08 9.77 -0.68
CA SER A 64 1.38 9.69 -0.81
C SER A 64 1.81 8.62 -1.83
N LEU A 65 1.10 7.49 -1.90
CA LEU A 65 1.31 6.49 -2.95
C LEU A 65 0.98 7.06 -4.33
N ALA A 66 -0.15 7.76 -4.50
CA ALA A 66 -0.51 8.37 -5.77
C ALA A 66 0.52 9.42 -6.23
N GLU A 67 0.99 10.27 -5.32
CA GLU A 67 2.05 11.25 -5.59
C GLU A 67 3.37 10.56 -5.99
N THR A 68 3.70 9.45 -5.34
CA THR A 68 4.89 8.65 -5.66
C THR A 68 4.80 8.02 -7.05
N ASP A 69 3.64 7.46 -7.41
CA ASP A 69 3.41 6.88 -8.74
C ASP A 69 3.62 7.91 -9.86
N ILE A 70 3.17 9.15 -9.65
CA ILE A 70 3.38 10.27 -10.58
C ILE A 70 4.88 10.60 -10.69
N LYS A 71 5.59 10.72 -9.56
CA LYS A 71 7.03 11.05 -9.54
C LYS A 71 7.87 9.97 -10.22
N VAL A 72 7.56 8.70 -9.98
CA VAL A 72 8.22 7.56 -10.62
C VAL A 72 8.00 7.59 -12.14
N LYS A 73 6.75 7.75 -12.59
CA LYS A 73 6.41 7.75 -14.03
C LYS A 73 6.95 8.96 -14.79
N THR A 74 7.30 10.03 -14.06
CA THR A 74 7.96 11.22 -14.62
C THR A 74 9.48 11.21 -14.42
N SER A 75 10.06 10.08 -14.02
CA SER A 75 11.50 9.88 -13.76
C SER A 75 12.09 10.85 -12.72
N GLN A 76 11.26 11.34 -11.81
CA GLN A 76 11.66 12.24 -10.72
C GLN A 76 12.05 11.49 -9.45
N ALA A 77 11.79 10.18 -9.37
CA ALA A 77 12.13 9.34 -8.22
C ALA A 77 12.29 7.87 -8.60
N GLU A 78 13.13 7.17 -7.84
CA GLU A 78 13.29 5.71 -7.89
C GLU A 78 12.22 5.01 -7.04
N VAL A 79 11.61 3.93 -7.56
CA VAL A 79 10.50 3.22 -6.93
C VAL A 79 10.91 2.59 -5.60
N ALA A 80 12.05 1.90 -5.58
CA ALA A 80 12.54 1.20 -4.40
C ALA A 80 12.79 2.17 -3.23
N SER A 81 13.49 3.27 -3.51
CA SER A 81 13.77 4.33 -2.53
C SER A 81 12.50 4.99 -2.01
N SER A 82 11.52 5.21 -2.90
CA SER A 82 10.24 5.81 -2.53
C SER A 82 9.38 4.88 -1.66
N LEU A 83 9.41 3.57 -1.94
CA LEU A 83 8.75 2.56 -1.12
C LEU A 83 9.39 2.40 0.27
N ASP A 84 10.72 2.42 0.36
CA ASP A 84 11.40 2.42 1.65
C ASP A 84 11.01 3.65 2.48
N LEU A 85 11.00 4.83 1.86
CA LEU A 85 10.60 6.07 2.52
C LEU A 85 9.17 5.98 3.05
N LEU A 86 8.21 5.58 2.21
CA LEU A 86 6.79 5.41 2.60
C LEU A 86 6.61 4.41 3.74
N THR A 87 7.38 3.31 3.73
CA THR A 87 7.28 2.27 4.76
C THR A 87 7.79 2.78 6.11
N VAL A 88 8.83 3.60 6.10
CA VAL A 88 9.41 4.18 7.33
C VAL A 88 8.55 5.33 7.87
N THR A 89 7.93 6.13 7.00
CA THR A 89 7.18 7.33 7.39
C THR A 89 5.75 7.03 7.85
N LEU A 90 5.05 6.08 7.21
CA LEU A 90 3.60 5.94 7.38
C LEU A 90 3.14 4.59 7.96
N LEU A 91 4.03 3.60 8.06
CA LEU A 91 3.69 2.23 8.49
C LEU A 91 4.41 1.80 9.79
N LYS A 92 4.64 2.73 10.71
CA LYS A 92 5.17 2.45 12.07
C LYS A 92 4.14 1.83 13.00
#